data_AF-A0A0K8W9W4-F1
#
_entry.id   AF-A0A0K8W9W4-F1
#
_cell.length_a   1.000
_cell.length_b   1.000
_cell.length_c   1.000
_cell.angle_alpha   90.00
_cell.angle_beta   90.00
_cell.angle_gamma   90.00
#
_symmetry.space_group_name_H-M   'P 1'
#
loop_
_entity.id
_entity.type
_entity.pdbx_description
1 polymer ?
#
loop_
_entity_poly.entity_id
_entity_poly.type
_entity_poly.pdbx_seq_one_letter_code
_entity_poly.pdbx_strand_id
1 'polypeptide(L)'
;MNKAIVGVLAVALYLYSYLAEARRPNTVIDYQKWKEQEDAKQKKHFEKLQRTDQDEANNALLTNLQSSLYTSGLSDAQKRHIYGAITSLKIAATVNDVYFKKAAYNDALGTFISVLSS
;
A
#
# COMPACT_ATOMS: atom_id res chain seq x y z
N MET A 1 -35.00 -52.64 -28.27
CA MET A 1 -34.60 -51.27 -27.85
C MET A 1 -33.27 -50.93 -28.53
N ASN A 2 -33.20 -49.84 -29.29
CA ASN A 2 -32.05 -49.53 -30.14
C ASN A 2 -30.88 -48.97 -29.32
N LYS A 3 -29.70 -49.62 -29.35
CA LYS A 3 -28.52 -49.26 -28.54
C LYS A 3 -28.04 -47.83 -28.81
N ALA A 4 -28.25 -47.31 -30.01
CA ALA A 4 -27.92 -45.93 -30.37
C ALA A 4 -28.73 -44.90 -29.56
N ILE A 5 -30.01 -45.17 -29.28
CA ILE A 5 -30.89 -44.27 -28.52
C ILE A 5 -30.45 -44.21 -27.05
N VAL A 6 -30.04 -45.34 -26.49
CA VAL A 6 -29.53 -45.42 -25.10
C VAL A 6 -28.21 -44.64 -24.96
N GLY A 7 -27.32 -44.74 -25.95
CA GLY A 7 -26.07 -43.97 -25.96
C GLY A 7 -26.28 -42.47 -26.01
N VAL A 8 -27.20 -41.99 -26.86
CA VAL A 8 -27.50 -40.55 -26.97
C VAL A 8 -28.14 -40.00 -25.69
N LEU A 9 -29.04 -40.75 -25.06
CA LEU A 9 -29.65 -40.36 -23.78
C LEU A 9 -28.63 -40.31 -22.64
N ALA A 10 -27.67 -41.23 -22.60
CA ALA A 10 -26.61 -41.23 -21.59
C ALA A 10 -25.69 -40.00 -21.71
N VAL A 11 -25.33 -39.64 -22.95
CA VAL A 11 -24.53 -38.43 -23.22
C VAL A 11 -25.30 -37.15 -22.88
N ALA A 12 -26.60 -37.10 -23.20
CA ALA A 12 -27.45 -35.96 -22.88
C ALA A 12 -27.59 -35.76 -21.35
N LEU A 13 -27.75 -36.86 -20.59
CA LEU A 13 -27.82 -36.81 -19.13
C LEU A 13 -26.50 -36.37 -18.50
N TYR A 14 -25.37 -36.85 -19.02
CA TYR A 14 -24.04 -36.46 -18.56
C TYR A 14 -23.74 -34.97 -18.79
N LEU A 15 -24.11 -34.45 -19.97
CA LEU A 15 -23.96 -33.03 -20.28
C LEU A 15 -24.89 -32.16 -19.42
N TYR A 16 -26.11 -32.64 -19.15
CA TYR A 16 -27.06 -31.94 -18.29
C TYR A 16 -26.58 -31.86 -16.83
N SER A 17 -26.05 -32.95 -16.27
CA SER A 17 -25.50 -32.93 -14.91
C SER A 17 -24.29 -32.00 -14.80
N TYR A 18 -23.40 -32.00 -15.79
CA TYR A 18 -22.24 -31.11 -15.82
C TYR A 18 -22.64 -29.63 -15.89
N LEU A 19 -23.62 -29.29 -16.72
CA LEU A 19 -24.15 -27.92 -16.83
C LEU A 19 -24.93 -27.48 -15.57
N ALA A 20 -25.60 -28.41 -14.88
CA ALA A 20 -26.28 -28.13 -13.62
C ALA A 20 -25.29 -27.89 -12.46
N GLU A 21 -24.16 -28.62 -12.44
CA GLU A 21 -23.07 -28.42 -11.48
C GLU A 21 -22.39 -27.05 -11.65
N ALA A 22 -22.16 -26.65 -12.91
CA ALA A 22 -21.55 -25.37 -13.26
C ALA A 22 -22.46 -24.16 -13.00
N ARG A 23 -23.79 -24.36 -12.94
CA ARG A 23 -24.79 -23.30 -12.67
C ARG A 23 -25.14 -23.12 -11.19
N ARG A 24 -24.44 -23.78 -10.25
CA ARG A 24 -24.73 -23.58 -8.83
C ARG A 24 -24.38 -22.13 -8.43
N PRO A 25 -25.33 -21.28 -8.02
CA PRO A 25 -25.06 -19.89 -7.64
C PRO A 25 -24.03 -19.79 -6.50
N ASN A 26 -23.92 -20.82 -5.66
CA ASN A 26 -22.97 -20.87 -4.55
C ASN A 26 -21.50 -20.88 -5.01
N THR A 27 -21.14 -21.51 -6.14
CA THR A 27 -19.72 -21.57 -6.57
C THR A 27 -19.22 -20.21 -7.07
N VAL A 28 -20.09 -19.44 -7.72
CA VAL A 28 -19.78 -18.06 -8.15
C VAL A 28 -19.69 -17.13 -6.95
N ILE A 29 -20.58 -17.27 -5.97
CA ILE A 29 -20.56 -16.48 -4.71
C ILE A 29 -19.31 -16.82 -3.88
N ASP A 30 -18.91 -18.09 -3.81
CA ASP A 30 -17.72 -18.52 -3.07
C ASP A 30 -16.43 -18.02 -3.74
N TYR A 31 -16.37 -18.04 -5.08
CA TYR A 31 -15.26 -17.45 -5.82
C TYR A 31 -15.15 -15.93 -5.62
N GLN A 32 -16.28 -15.20 -5.70
CA GLN A 32 -16.29 -13.75 -5.48
C GLN A 32 -15.80 -13.40 -4.07
N LYS A 33 -16.29 -14.10 -3.05
CA LYS A 33 -15.83 -13.92 -1.66
C LYS A 33 -14.35 -14.22 -1.49
N TRP A 34 -13.87 -15.31 -2.09
CA TRP A 34 -12.43 -15.65 -2.06
C TRP A 34 -11.59 -14.55 -2.71
N LYS A 35 -12.02 -14.07 -3.88
CA LYS A 35 -11.33 -13.00 -4.61
C LYS A 35 -11.28 -11.71 -3.81
N GLU A 36 -12.40 -11.27 -3.23
CA GLU A 36 -12.46 -10.06 -2.39
C GLU A 36 -11.53 -10.15 -1.18
N GLN A 37 -11.44 -11.34 -0.56
CA GLN A 37 -10.51 -11.56 0.56
C GLN A 37 -9.05 -11.47 0.13
N GLU A 38 -8.70 -12.05 -1.02
CA GLU A 38 -7.33 -11.95 -1.53
C GLU A 38 -6.98 -10.53 -1.98
N ASP A 39 -7.88 -9.83 -2.67
CA ASP A 39 -7.68 -8.43 -3.04
C ASP A 39 -7.49 -7.56 -1.79
N ALA A 40 -8.27 -7.81 -0.72
CA ALA A 40 -8.12 -7.11 0.55
C ALA A 40 -6.79 -7.42 1.26
N LYS A 41 -6.31 -8.68 1.21
CA LYS A 41 -5.01 -9.06 1.77
C LYS A 41 -3.87 -8.40 1.01
N GLN A 42 -3.92 -8.42 -0.33
CA GLN A 42 -2.92 -7.77 -1.18
C GLN A 42 -2.89 -6.26 -0.93
N LYS A 43 -4.06 -5.61 -0.89
CA LYS A 43 -4.15 -4.18 -0.57
C LYS A 43 -3.51 -3.85 0.77
N LYS A 44 -3.83 -4.59 1.83
CA LYS A 44 -3.20 -4.41 3.16
C LYS A 44 -1.69 -4.60 3.13
N HIS A 45 -1.20 -5.57 2.33
CA HIS A 45 0.23 -5.79 2.17
C HIS A 45 0.92 -4.60 1.50
N PHE A 46 0.38 -4.10 0.39
CA PHE A 46 0.91 -2.91 -0.28
C PHE A 46 0.84 -1.65 0.58
N GLU A 47 -0.25 -1.43 1.33
CA GLU A 47 -0.37 -0.32 2.27
C GLU A 47 0.65 -0.42 3.42
N LYS A 48 1.04 -1.64 3.83
CA LYS A 48 2.11 -1.83 4.80
C LYS A 48 3.47 -1.48 4.19
N LEU A 49 3.77 -1.95 2.99
CA LEU A 49 5.02 -1.63 2.29
C LEU A 49 5.19 -0.13 2.09
N GLN A 50 4.16 0.56 1.58
CA GLN A 50 4.21 2.02 1.40
C GLN A 50 4.47 2.77 2.71
N ARG A 51 3.90 2.30 3.83
CA ARG A 51 4.19 2.88 5.15
C ARG A 51 5.64 2.69 5.55
N THR A 52 6.16 1.47 5.40
CA THR A 52 7.55 1.14 5.71
C THR A 52 8.52 1.96 4.87
N ASP A 53 8.32 2.02 3.54
CA ASP A 53 9.18 2.80 2.64
C ASP A 53 9.15 4.30 3.01
N GLN A 54 7.98 4.83 3.36
CA GLN A 54 7.85 6.23 3.76
C GLN A 54 8.49 6.51 5.14
N ASP A 55 8.42 5.57 6.08
CA ASP A 55 9.10 5.67 7.38
C ASP A 55 10.62 5.65 7.21
N GLU A 56 11.15 4.80 6.33
CA GLU A 56 12.58 4.77 5.98
C GLU A 56 13.03 6.09 5.36
N ALA A 57 12.26 6.62 4.41
CA ALA A 57 12.55 7.92 3.79
C ALA A 57 12.54 9.06 4.83
N ASN A 58 11.55 9.09 5.72
CA ASN A 58 11.45 10.08 6.79
C ASN A 58 12.65 9.99 7.76
N ASN A 59 13.06 8.78 8.13
CA ASN A 59 14.20 8.58 9.02
C ASN A 59 15.52 9.01 8.36
N ALA A 60 15.73 8.70 7.08
CA ALA A 60 16.91 9.14 6.36
C ALA A 60 17.00 10.68 6.30
N LEU A 61 15.89 11.36 6.00
CA LEU A 61 15.83 12.81 5.98
C LEU A 61 16.02 13.42 7.37
N LEU A 62 15.46 12.80 8.41
CA LEU A 62 15.66 13.20 9.81
C LEU A 62 17.15 13.18 10.17
N THR A 63 17.87 12.11 9.82
CA THR A 63 19.32 12.02 10.05
C THR A 63 20.06 13.14 9.33
N ASN A 64 19.76 13.39 8.05
CA ASN A 64 20.39 14.46 7.27
C ASN A 64 20.15 15.86 7.87
N LEU A 65 18.92 16.13 8.32
CA LEU A 65 18.57 17.38 9.00
C LEU A 65 19.33 17.53 10.32
N GLN A 66 19.41 16.46 11.13
CA GLN A 66 20.18 16.46 12.37
C GLN A 66 21.67 16.73 12.11
N SER A 67 22.25 16.12 11.08
CA SER A 67 23.63 16.37 10.67
C SER A 67 23.84 17.81 10.21
N SER A 68 22.89 18.39 9.49
CA SER A 68 22.99 19.78 8.99
C SER A 68 23.05 20.82 10.09
N LEU A 69 22.50 20.54 11.28
CA LEU A 69 22.59 21.46 12.42
C LEU A 69 24.03 21.71 12.89
N TYR A 70 24.96 20.81 12.56
CA TYR A 70 26.37 20.95 12.89
C TYR A 70 27.17 21.72 11.83
N THR A 71 26.55 22.07 10.70
CA THR A 71 27.19 22.88 9.65
C THR A 71 27.46 24.29 10.17
N SER A 72 28.72 24.71 10.10
CA SER A 72 29.12 26.08 10.44
C SER A 72 28.49 27.09 9.48
N GLY A 73 28.05 28.24 9.99
CA GLY A 73 27.50 29.32 9.17
C GLY A 73 25.98 29.39 9.12
N LEU A 74 25.26 28.44 9.72
CA LEU A 74 23.81 28.53 9.84
C LEU A 74 23.37 29.69 10.74
N SER A 75 22.52 30.55 10.20
CA SER A 75 21.79 31.56 10.95
C SER A 75 20.78 30.93 11.91
N ASP A 76 20.39 31.68 12.95
CA ASP A 76 19.38 31.23 13.90
C ASP A 76 17.99 31.05 13.28
N ALA A 77 17.71 31.73 12.16
CA ALA A 77 16.51 31.49 11.37
C ALA A 77 16.56 30.11 10.71
N GLN A 78 17.65 29.78 10.02
CA GLN A 78 17.83 28.46 9.37
C GLN A 78 17.78 27.32 10.40
N LYS A 79 18.44 27.47 11.56
CA LYS A 79 18.37 26.48 12.64
C LYS A 79 16.93 26.24 13.11
N ARG A 80 16.14 27.31 13.30
CA ARG A 80 14.72 27.21 13.67
C ARG A 80 13.90 26.47 12.63
N HIS A 81 14.12 26.73 11.34
CA HIS A 81 13.47 25.98 10.26
C HIS A 81 13.82 24.49 10.31
N ILE A 82 15.10 24.14 10.49
CA ILE A 82 15.55 22.76 10.62
C ILE A 82 14.92 22.07 11.84
N TYR A 83 14.88 22.73 13.00
CA TYR A 83 14.19 22.19 14.18
C TYR A 83 12.70 21.95 13.95
N GLY A 84 12.04 22.86 13.22
CA GLY A 84 10.65 22.69 12.79
C GLY A 84 10.47 21.43 11.93
N ALA A 85 11.28 21.27 10.89
CA ALA A 85 11.26 20.10 10.02
C ALA A 85 11.52 18.78 10.78
N ILE A 86 12.51 18.76 11.68
CA ILE A 86 12.80 17.62 12.56
C ILE A 86 11.58 17.26 13.42
N THR A 87 10.89 18.27 13.96
CA THR A 87 9.72 18.07 14.81
C THR A 87 8.56 17.48 14.01
N SER A 88 8.29 18.00 12.81
CA SER A 88 7.28 17.47 11.89
C SER A 88 7.54 16.00 11.53
N LEU A 89 8.78 15.62 11.22
CA LEU A 89 9.14 14.23 10.93
C LEU A 89 8.96 13.31 12.14
N LYS A 90 9.31 13.77 13.35
CA LYS A 90 9.08 13.00 14.59
C LYS A 90 7.59 12.78 14.87
N ILE A 91 6.75 13.78 14.61
CA ILE A 91 5.28 13.62 14.71
C ILE A 91 4.79 12.65 13.65
N ALA A 92 5.26 12.75 12.41
CA ALA A 92 4.90 11.82 11.34
C ALA A 92 5.24 10.36 11.67
N ALA A 93 6.32 10.10 12.41
CA ALA A 93 6.69 8.75 12.85
C ALA A 93 5.65 8.11 13.79
N THR A 94 4.86 8.90 14.53
CA THR A 94 3.84 8.37 15.46
C THR A 94 2.47 8.16 14.81
N VAL A 95 2.28 8.68 13.60
CA VAL A 95 1.01 8.63 12.85
C VAL A 95 1.03 7.47 11.85
N ASN A 96 -0.07 6.73 11.71
CA ASN A 96 -0.18 5.61 10.76
C ASN A 96 -0.60 6.01 9.33
N ASP A 97 -0.94 7.29 9.12
CA ASP A 97 -1.38 7.84 7.83
C ASP A 97 -0.19 8.11 6.89
N VAL A 98 -0.15 7.39 5.77
CA VAL A 98 0.88 7.54 4.72
C VAL A 98 0.87 8.93 4.12
N TYR A 99 -0.30 9.53 3.90
CA TYR A 99 -0.41 10.86 3.28
C TYR A 99 0.17 11.93 4.20
N PHE A 100 -0.14 11.84 5.50
CA PHE A 100 0.45 12.71 6.50
C PHE A 100 1.98 12.57 6.54
N LYS A 101 2.49 11.33 6.56
CA LYS A 101 3.94 11.08 6.53
C LYS A 101 4.62 11.66 5.29
N LYS A 102 4.00 11.52 4.12
CA LYS A 102 4.51 12.04 2.84
C LYS A 102 4.48 13.57 2.78
N ALA A 103 3.44 14.20 3.32
CA ALA A 103 3.38 15.66 3.43
C ALA A 103 4.51 16.19 4.33
N ALA A 104 4.69 15.59 5.51
CA ALA A 104 5.77 15.95 6.43
C ALA A 104 7.16 15.77 5.80
N TYR A 105 7.36 14.71 5.01
CA TYR A 105 8.58 14.51 4.22
C TYR A 105 8.84 15.65 3.25
N ASN A 106 7.85 16.00 2.43
CA ASN A 106 8.00 17.03 1.39
C ASN A 106 8.31 18.40 2.00
N ASP A 107 7.63 18.78 3.07
CA ASP A 107 7.86 20.05 3.77
C ASP A 107 9.26 20.09 4.40
N ALA A 108 9.68 18.97 5.02
CA ALA A 108 11.01 18.83 5.59
C ALA A 108 12.11 18.85 4.53
N LEU A 109 11.87 18.24 3.36
CA LEU A 109 12.80 18.21 2.24
C LEU A 109 12.97 19.62 1.65
N GLY A 110 11.87 20.36 1.49
CA GLY A 110 11.91 21.76 1.06
C GLY A 110 12.75 22.62 2.01
N THR A 111 12.58 22.41 3.31
CA THR A 111 13.41 23.08 4.33
C THR A 111 14.88 22.71 4.19
N PHE A 112 15.19 21.42 4.04
CA PHE A 112 16.57 20.94 3.88
C PHE A 112 17.25 21.54 2.65
N ILE A 113 16.57 21.55 1.50
CA ILE A 113 17.07 22.14 0.26
C ILE A 113 17.30 23.64 0.41
N SER A 114 16.36 24.36 1.03
CA SER A 114 16.48 25.79 1.26
C SER A 114 17.73 26.12 2.08
N VAL A 115 18.03 25.31 3.09
CA VAL A 115 19.21 25.50 3.95
C VAL A 115 20.50 25.17 3.20
N LEU A 116 20.54 24.10 2.40
CA LEU A 116 21.73 23.74 1.63
C LEU A 116 22.05 24.73 0.50
N SER A 117 21.03 25.48 0.03
CA SER A 117 21.16 26.42 -1.08
C SER A 117 21.46 27.86 -0.63
N SER A 118 21.57 28.11 0.68
CA SER A 118 21.85 29.44 1.26
C SER A 118 23.25 29.52 1.85
#